data_AF-A0A941RMK8-F1
#
_entry.id   AF-A0A941RMK8-F1
#
_cell.length_a   1.000
_cell.length_b   1.000
_cell.length_c   1.000
_cell.angle_alpha   90.00
_cell.angle_beta   90.00
_cell.angle_gamma   90.00
#
_symmetry.space_group_name_H-M   'P 1'
#
loop_
_entity.id
_entity.type
_entity.pdbx_description
1 polymer ?
#
loop_
_entity_poly.entity_id
_entity_poly.type
_entity_poly.pdbx_seq_one_letter_code
_entity_poly.pdbx_strand_id
1 'polypeptide(L)'
;MSFKETVARVYREHAATYAGEVPRAELIEGATASLLVEVRAGRLAIDEESAIRAALMKADEADGKSADRIIAKAARGEVPLVAADLDVVVTLGGGMRKTFWLVTNADVDQMLEVRNRNYVKVRDSFREFRMDVAAILPVLEKYGTFGAAFEAGGFPPATIINRAVA
;
A
#
# COMPACT_ATOMS: atom_id res chain seq x y z
N MET A 1 2.96 19.94 16.73
CA MET A 1 2.73 19.11 15.53
C MET A 1 3.67 17.92 15.61
N SER A 2 3.16 16.70 15.55
CA SER A 2 3.97 15.46 15.61
C SER A 2 4.81 15.28 14.34
N PHE A 3 5.84 14.44 14.39
CA PHE A 3 6.65 14.06 13.22
C PHE A 3 5.76 13.62 12.04
N LYS A 4 4.80 12.73 12.31
CA LYS A 4 3.87 12.19 11.30
C LYS A 4 3.00 13.28 10.66
N GLU A 5 2.50 14.22 11.45
CA GLU A 5 1.70 15.34 10.93
C GLU A 5 2.54 16.26 10.04
N THR A 6 3.77 16.56 10.44
CA THR A 6 4.70 17.39 9.66
C THR A 6 5.05 16.72 8.32
N VAL A 7 5.39 15.43 8.34
CA VAL A 7 5.68 14.65 7.11
C VAL A 7 4.47 14.64 6.18
N ALA A 8 3.27 14.36 6.72
CA ALA A 8 2.05 14.33 5.92
C ALA A 8 1.73 15.71 5.32
N ARG A 9 1.93 16.79 6.07
CA ARG A 9 1.74 18.16 5.59
C ARG A 9 2.69 18.47 4.42
N VAL A 10 3.99 18.28 4.59
CA VAL A 10 4.98 18.55 3.53
C VAL A 10 4.71 17.70 2.29
N TYR A 11 4.40 16.42 2.45
CA TYR A 11 4.04 15.56 1.32
C TYR A 11 2.81 16.07 0.55
N ARG A 12 1.75 16.51 1.26
CA ARG A 12 0.54 17.06 0.64
C ARG A 12 0.80 18.38 -0.07
N GLU A 13 1.65 19.25 0.49
CA GLU A 13 2.06 20.52 -0.13
C GLU A 13 2.81 20.28 -1.45
N HIS A 14 3.72 19.30 -1.48
CA HIS A 14 4.39 18.88 -2.71
C HIS A 14 3.40 18.27 -3.71
N ALA A 15 2.52 17.37 -3.27
CA ALA A 15 1.44 16.81 -4.10
C ALA A 15 0.55 17.87 -4.74
N ALA A 16 0.17 18.90 -3.97
CA ALA A 16 -0.62 20.01 -4.46
C ALA A 16 0.15 20.88 -5.47
N THR A 17 1.44 21.14 -5.21
CA THR A 17 2.30 21.94 -6.11
C THR A 17 2.41 21.34 -7.50
N TYR A 18 2.59 20.01 -7.60
CA TYR A 18 2.76 19.34 -8.89
C TYR A 18 1.46 18.84 -9.51
N ALA A 19 0.35 18.78 -8.77
CA ALA A 19 -0.99 18.44 -9.28
C ALA A 19 -1.10 17.21 -10.21
N GLY A 20 -0.23 16.21 -10.04
CA GLY A 20 -0.20 14.98 -10.85
C GLY A 20 0.68 15.06 -12.11
N GLU A 21 1.42 16.14 -12.32
CA GLU A 21 2.33 16.32 -13.46
C GLU A 21 3.63 15.51 -13.34
N VAL A 22 4.01 15.08 -12.13
CA VAL A 22 5.24 14.33 -11.87
C VAL A 22 4.95 12.91 -11.33
N PRO A 23 5.81 11.93 -11.63
CA PRO A 23 5.74 10.61 -11.02
C PRO A 23 5.87 10.66 -9.50
N ARG A 24 5.28 9.66 -8.83
CA ARG A 24 5.36 9.50 -7.36
C ARG A 24 6.79 9.54 -6.81
N ALA A 25 7.77 9.01 -7.54
CA ALA A 25 9.15 8.95 -7.09
C ALA A 25 9.74 10.36 -6.88
N GLU A 26 9.59 11.23 -7.89
CA GLU A 26 10.06 12.62 -7.84
C GLU A 26 9.36 13.42 -6.74
N LEU A 27 8.06 13.18 -6.54
CA LEU A 27 7.30 13.81 -5.47
C LEU A 27 7.82 13.45 -4.07
N ILE A 28 8.15 12.17 -3.86
CA ILE A 28 8.72 11.69 -2.60
C ILE A 28 10.12 12.26 -2.39
N GLU A 29 10.93 12.33 -3.44
CA GLU A 29 12.28 12.89 -3.37
C GLU A 29 12.26 14.36 -2.97
N GLY A 30 11.41 15.17 -3.63
CA GLY A 30 11.24 16.59 -3.29
C GLY A 30 10.78 16.79 -1.84
N ALA A 31 9.74 16.08 -1.41
CA ALA A 31 9.25 16.15 -0.03
C ALA A 31 10.33 15.72 0.99
N THR A 32 11.09 14.68 0.67
CA THR A 32 12.18 14.17 1.51
C THR A 32 13.30 15.20 1.64
N ALA A 33 13.71 15.84 0.54
CA ALA A 33 14.73 16.88 0.55
C ALA A 33 14.32 18.05 1.47
N SER A 34 13.06 18.50 1.39
CA SER A 34 12.52 19.54 2.28
C SER A 34 12.55 19.11 3.76
N LEU A 35 12.14 17.87 4.07
CA LEU A 35 12.15 17.37 5.45
C LEU A 35 13.57 17.22 6.01
N LEU A 36 14.55 16.83 5.19
CA LEU A 36 15.95 16.70 5.61
C LEU A 36 16.57 18.04 6.02
N VAL A 37 16.15 19.16 5.41
CA VAL A 37 16.57 20.51 5.85
C VAL A 37 16.12 20.76 7.29
N GLU A 38 14.87 20.43 7.62
CA GLU A 38 14.32 20.59 8.97
C GLU A 38 14.99 19.68 10.00
N VAL A 39 15.30 18.43 9.62
CA VAL A 39 16.05 17.49 10.46
C VAL A 39 17.46 18.02 10.74
N ARG A 40 18.19 18.42 9.70
CA ARG A 40 19.58 18.93 9.84
C ARG A 40 19.64 20.21 10.67
N ALA A 41 18.58 21.02 10.62
CA ALA A 41 18.46 22.21 11.45
C ALA A 41 17.98 21.93 12.89
N GLY A 42 17.76 20.66 13.27
CA GLY A 42 17.31 20.26 14.60
C GLY A 42 15.84 20.59 14.90
N ARG A 43 15.05 21.01 13.90
CA ARG A 43 13.63 21.39 14.06
C ARG A 43 12.68 20.21 13.91
N LEU A 44 13.14 19.10 13.34
CA LEU A 44 12.38 17.87 13.20
C LEU A 44 13.17 16.69 13.77
N ALA A 45 12.69 16.11 14.87
CA ALA A 45 13.27 14.92 15.46
C ALA A 45 12.86 13.66 14.67
N ILE A 46 13.82 12.76 14.44
CA ILE A 46 13.55 11.45 13.82
C ILE A 46 13.12 10.48 14.92
N ASP A 47 12.06 9.73 14.64
CA ASP A 47 11.66 8.57 15.43
C ASP A 47 12.45 7.34 14.96
N GLU A 48 13.55 7.05 15.66
CA GLU A 48 14.46 5.94 15.34
C GLU A 48 13.77 4.58 15.42
N GLU A 49 12.88 4.37 16.40
CA GLU A 49 12.14 3.12 16.58
C GLU A 49 11.21 2.87 15.40
N SER A 50 10.47 3.90 14.98
CA SER A 50 9.62 3.82 13.78
C SER A 50 10.45 3.62 12.51
N ALA A 51 11.63 4.23 12.39
CA ALA A 51 12.51 4.05 11.25
C ALA A 51 13.07 2.61 11.16
N ILE A 52 13.51 2.04 12.28
CA ILE A 52 13.99 0.65 12.37
C ILE A 52 12.83 -0.31 12.01
N ARG A 53 11.64 -0.10 12.58
CA ARG A 53 10.46 -0.91 12.23
C ARG A 53 10.14 -0.86 10.74
N ALA A 54 10.17 0.33 10.13
CA ALA A 54 9.94 0.47 8.69
C ALA A 54 10.99 -0.27 7.86
N ALA A 55 12.27 -0.23 8.27
CA ALA A 55 13.34 -0.97 7.61
C ALA A 55 13.13 -2.50 7.71
N LEU A 56 12.75 -3.01 8.88
CA LEU A 56 12.43 -4.43 9.09
C LEU A 56 11.22 -4.86 8.25
N MET A 57 10.16 -4.04 8.19
CA MET A 57 8.98 -4.32 7.35
C MET A 57 9.35 -4.39 5.86
N LYS A 58 10.27 -3.53 5.40
CA LYS A 58 10.75 -3.55 4.02
C LYS A 58 11.56 -4.83 3.72
N ALA A 59 12.37 -5.29 4.66
CA ALA A 59 13.08 -6.56 4.54
C ALA A 59 12.09 -7.74 4.48
N ASP A 60 11.10 -7.80 5.38
CA ASP A 60 10.05 -8.83 5.37
C ASP A 60 9.27 -8.86 4.03
N GLU A 61 8.94 -7.70 3.46
CA GLU A 61 8.26 -7.62 2.16
C GLU A 61 9.16 -8.12 1.01
N ALA A 62 10.45 -7.81 1.06
CA ALA A 62 11.42 -8.28 0.08
C ALA A 62 11.57 -9.81 0.13
N ASP A 63 11.66 -10.36 1.34
CA ASP A 63 11.73 -11.81 1.58
C ASP A 63 10.48 -12.53 1.08
N GLY A 64 9.28 -11.97 1.32
CA GLY A 64 8.04 -12.51 0.79
C GLY A 64 8.02 -12.62 -0.74
N LYS A 65 8.53 -11.60 -1.45
CA LYS A 65 8.67 -11.63 -2.92
C LYS A 65 9.70 -12.66 -3.38
N SER A 66 10.79 -12.83 -2.63
CA SER A 66 11.80 -13.85 -2.91
C SER A 66 11.22 -15.26 -2.71
N ALA A 67 10.44 -15.49 -1.66
CA ALA A 67 9.77 -16.76 -1.39
C ALA A 67 8.85 -17.19 -2.54
N ASP A 68 8.05 -16.28 -3.10
CA ASP A 68 7.21 -16.57 -4.27
C ASP A 68 8.05 -16.99 -5.50
N ARG A 69 9.23 -16.38 -5.69
CA ARG A 69 10.15 -16.75 -6.78
C ARG A 69 10.76 -18.14 -6.58
N ILE A 70 11.07 -18.54 -5.35
CA ILE A 70 11.60 -19.89 -5.05
C ILE A 70 10.57 -20.94 -5.43
N ILE A 71 9.30 -20.74 -5.04
CA ILE A 71 8.20 -21.64 -5.40
C ILE A 71 8.07 -21.73 -6.92
N ALA A 72 8.13 -20.60 -7.63
CA ALA A 72 8.06 -20.57 -9.08
C ALA A 72 9.24 -21.31 -9.76
N LYS A 73 10.48 -21.07 -9.31
CA LYS A 73 11.68 -21.79 -9.80
C LYS A 73 11.54 -23.30 -9.60
N ALA A 74 11.17 -23.71 -8.37
CA ALA A 74 10.98 -25.12 -8.03
C ALA A 74 9.90 -25.78 -8.89
N ALA A 75 8.74 -25.13 -9.07
CA ALA A 75 7.65 -25.63 -9.89
C ALA A 75 8.00 -25.77 -11.37
N ARG A 76 8.92 -24.94 -11.90
CA ARG A 76 9.39 -24.98 -13.29
C ARG A 76 10.54 -25.96 -13.51
N GLY A 77 11.05 -26.61 -12.46
CA GLY A 77 12.22 -27.47 -12.56
C GLY A 77 13.52 -26.71 -12.82
N GLU A 78 13.58 -25.42 -12.49
CA GLU A 78 14.80 -24.59 -12.54
C GLU A 78 15.67 -24.92 -11.32
N VAL A 79 16.15 -26.16 -11.27
CA VAL A 79 16.97 -26.75 -10.20
C VAL A 79 18.44 -26.84 -10.64
N PRO A 80 19.42 -26.86 -9.72
CA PRO A 80 19.27 -26.93 -8.27
C PRO A 80 19.03 -25.56 -7.60
N LEU A 81 18.19 -25.56 -6.55
CA LEU A 81 18.16 -24.46 -5.59
C LEU A 81 19.44 -24.50 -4.74
N VAL A 82 19.99 -23.33 -4.40
CA VAL A 82 21.13 -23.22 -3.48
C VAL A 82 20.67 -22.82 -2.08
N ALA A 83 21.49 -23.08 -1.05
CA ALA A 83 21.16 -22.73 0.33
C ALA A 83 20.79 -21.24 0.51
N ALA A 84 21.45 -20.35 -0.25
CA ALA A 84 21.15 -18.92 -0.25
C ALA A 84 19.76 -18.59 -0.84
N ASP A 85 19.19 -19.44 -1.72
CA ASP A 85 17.80 -19.24 -2.16
C ASP A 85 16.84 -19.43 -0.98
N LEU A 86 17.16 -20.29 0.00
CA LEU A 86 16.27 -20.65 1.11
C LEU A 86 16.42 -19.75 2.36
N ASP A 87 17.39 -18.85 2.37
CA ASP A 87 17.65 -17.89 3.46
C ASP A 87 16.71 -16.68 3.38
N VAL A 88 15.41 -16.96 3.41
CA VAL A 88 14.35 -15.95 3.37
C VAL A 88 13.22 -16.32 4.33
N VAL A 89 12.50 -15.31 4.82
CA VAL A 89 11.26 -15.51 5.57
C VAL A 89 10.06 -15.54 4.62
N VAL A 90 9.22 -16.56 4.74
CA VAL A 90 7.95 -16.67 4.01
C VAL A 90 6.76 -16.28 4.89
N THR A 91 5.78 -15.62 4.28
CA THR A 91 4.47 -15.38 4.88
C THR A 91 3.56 -16.59 4.66
N LEU A 92 3.14 -17.22 5.76
CA LEU A 92 2.15 -18.30 5.72
C LEU A 92 0.72 -17.76 5.57
N GLY A 93 0.48 -16.60 6.18
CA GLY A 93 -0.82 -15.94 6.27
C GLY A 93 -1.21 -15.65 7.72
N GLY A 94 -2.21 -14.78 7.91
CA GLY A 94 -2.66 -14.38 9.26
C GLY A 94 -1.59 -13.71 10.14
N GLY A 95 -0.54 -13.15 9.53
CA GLY A 95 0.59 -12.55 10.27
C GLY A 95 1.70 -13.54 10.63
N MET A 96 1.52 -14.84 10.37
CA MET A 96 2.53 -15.85 10.66
C MET A 96 3.67 -15.83 9.65
N ARG A 97 4.88 -16.11 10.15
CA ARG A 97 6.14 -16.12 9.41
C ARG A 97 6.93 -17.39 9.70
N LYS A 98 7.67 -17.87 8.72
CA LYS A 98 8.52 -19.05 8.84
C LYS A 98 9.73 -18.90 7.94
N THR A 99 10.89 -19.43 8.33
CA THR A 99 12.01 -19.55 7.39
C THR A 99 11.64 -20.54 6.30
N PHE A 100 12.08 -20.28 5.06
CA PHE A 100 11.71 -21.12 3.92
C PHE A 100 12.19 -22.58 4.09
N TRP A 101 13.32 -22.76 4.77
CA TRP A 101 13.86 -24.07 5.19
C TRP A 101 12.87 -24.99 5.91
N LEU A 102 11.90 -24.42 6.63
CA LEU A 102 10.97 -25.15 7.49
C LEU A 102 9.57 -25.24 6.89
N VAL A 103 9.39 -24.87 5.62
CA VAL A 103 8.12 -24.93 4.92
C VAL A 103 7.74 -26.38 4.65
N THR A 104 6.56 -26.75 5.10
CA THR A 104 5.95 -28.07 4.93
C THR A 104 4.77 -27.99 3.95
N ASN A 105 4.22 -29.14 3.57
CA ASN A 105 3.02 -29.17 2.73
C ASN A 105 1.81 -28.45 3.37
N ALA A 106 1.61 -28.62 4.68
CA ALA A 106 0.52 -27.94 5.41
C ALA A 106 0.67 -26.41 5.40
N ASP A 107 1.92 -25.92 5.43
CA ASP A 107 2.20 -24.49 5.30
C ASP A 107 1.82 -23.98 3.90
N VAL A 108 2.08 -24.76 2.85
CA VAL A 108 1.70 -24.43 1.46
C VAL A 108 0.17 -24.40 1.29
N ASP A 109 -0.57 -25.34 1.88
CA ASP A 109 -2.04 -25.34 1.87
C ASP A 109 -2.59 -24.08 2.54
N GLN A 110 -2.05 -23.71 3.71
CA GLN A 110 -2.41 -22.48 4.42
C GLN A 110 -2.12 -21.22 3.56
N MET A 111 -0.96 -21.20 2.91
CA MET A 111 -0.52 -20.15 2.00
C MET A 111 -1.49 -19.97 0.82
N LEU A 112 -2.01 -21.07 0.26
CA LEU A 112 -3.00 -21.06 -0.82
C LEU A 112 -4.34 -20.52 -0.33
N GLU A 113 -4.83 -21.00 0.82
CA GLU A 113 -6.09 -20.56 1.40
C GLU A 113 -6.12 -19.04 1.63
N VAL A 114 -5.06 -18.50 2.23
CA VAL A 114 -4.93 -17.07 2.52
C VAL A 114 -4.83 -16.24 1.25
N ARG A 115 -4.08 -16.70 0.24
CA ARG A 115 -4.01 -16.03 -1.07
C ARG A 115 -5.38 -15.98 -1.74
N ASN A 116 -6.14 -17.08 -1.70
CA ASN A 116 -7.50 -17.11 -2.26
C ASN A 116 -8.44 -16.13 -1.52
N ARG A 117 -8.38 -16.09 -0.18
CA ARG A 117 -9.15 -15.14 0.63
C ARG A 117 -8.82 -13.69 0.27
N ASN A 118 -7.54 -13.37 0.10
CA ASN A 118 -7.09 -12.04 -0.32
C ASN A 118 -7.57 -11.70 -1.73
N TYR A 119 -7.52 -12.65 -2.67
CA TYR A 119 -8.04 -12.48 -4.02
C TYR A 119 -9.53 -12.11 -4.02
N VAL A 120 -10.35 -12.87 -3.27
CA VAL A 120 -11.79 -12.59 -3.12
C VAL A 120 -12.01 -11.18 -2.57
N LYS A 121 -11.29 -10.81 -1.51
CA LYS A 121 -11.38 -9.47 -0.91
C LYS A 121 -11.04 -8.36 -1.91
N VAL A 122 -9.96 -8.52 -2.68
CA VAL A 122 -9.55 -7.53 -3.69
C VAL A 122 -10.58 -7.41 -4.81
N ARG A 123 -11.11 -8.54 -5.29
CA ARG A 123 -12.19 -8.57 -6.30
C ARG A 123 -13.42 -7.80 -5.81
N ASP A 124 -13.85 -8.07 -4.58
CA ASP A 124 -15.06 -7.46 -4.02
C ASP A 124 -14.85 -5.95 -3.77
N SER A 125 -13.70 -5.56 -3.23
CA SER A 125 -13.32 -4.14 -3.06
C SER A 125 -13.27 -3.39 -4.40
N PHE A 126 -12.78 -4.02 -5.48
CA PHE A 126 -12.81 -3.42 -6.81
C PHE A 126 -14.24 -3.26 -7.34
N ARG A 127 -15.12 -4.23 -7.07
CA ARG A 127 -16.54 -4.13 -7.45
C ARG A 127 -17.22 -2.96 -6.74
N GLU A 128 -17.00 -2.80 -5.45
CA GLU A 128 -17.52 -1.67 -4.66
C GLU A 128 -17.00 -0.34 -5.19
N PHE A 129 -15.69 -0.20 -5.39
CA PHE A 129 -15.10 1.01 -5.96
C PHE A 129 -15.72 1.39 -7.31
N ARG A 130 -15.99 0.41 -8.18
CA ARG A 130 -16.64 0.67 -9.47
C ARG A 130 -18.06 1.22 -9.29
N MET A 131 -18.81 0.73 -8.31
CA MET A 131 -20.15 1.24 -8.01
C MET A 131 -20.09 2.67 -7.48
N ASP A 132 -19.14 2.95 -6.58
CA ASP A 132 -18.95 4.29 -6.02
C ASP A 132 -18.55 5.30 -7.10
N VAL A 133 -17.63 4.93 -7.99
CA VAL A 133 -17.25 5.77 -9.14
C VAL A 133 -18.45 6.03 -10.04
N ALA A 134 -19.25 5.01 -10.36
CA ALA A 134 -20.44 5.18 -11.21
C ALA A 134 -21.47 6.13 -10.57
N ALA A 135 -21.61 6.11 -9.24
CA ALA A 135 -22.50 7.02 -8.52
C ALA A 135 -22.01 8.47 -8.52
N ILE A 136 -20.69 8.67 -8.47
CA ILE A 136 -20.08 10.00 -8.36
C ILE A 136 -19.80 10.64 -9.73
N LEU A 137 -19.62 9.84 -10.79
CA LEU A 137 -19.22 10.33 -12.11
C LEU A 137 -20.12 11.46 -12.65
N PRO A 138 -21.47 11.40 -12.57
CA PRO A 138 -22.31 12.50 -13.06
C PRO A 138 -22.09 13.82 -12.32
N VAL A 139 -21.71 13.77 -11.03
CA VAL A 139 -21.37 14.97 -10.25
C VAL A 139 -20.05 15.55 -10.74
N LEU A 140 -19.06 14.70 -10.98
CA LEU A 140 -17.76 15.15 -11.51
C LEU A 140 -17.85 15.65 -12.95
N GLU A 141 -18.69 15.05 -13.79
CA GLU A 141 -18.98 15.55 -15.14
C GLU A 141 -19.61 16.96 -15.10
N LYS A 142 -20.45 17.23 -14.09
CA LYS A 142 -21.10 18.55 -13.92
C LYS A 142 -20.15 19.62 -13.37
N TYR A 143 -19.32 19.30 -12.39
CA TYR A 143 -18.51 20.28 -11.65
C TYR A 143 -17.00 20.22 -11.97
N GLY A 144 -16.55 19.25 -12.75
CA GLY A 144 -15.16 19.04 -13.17
C GLY A 144 -14.25 18.41 -12.12
N THR A 145 -14.37 18.79 -10.85
CA THR A 145 -13.53 18.28 -9.75
C THR A 145 -14.32 17.99 -8.48
N PHE A 146 -13.78 17.14 -7.61
CA PHE A 146 -14.32 16.92 -6.27
C PHE A 146 -14.38 18.22 -5.45
N GLY A 147 -13.36 19.07 -5.54
CA GLY A 147 -13.32 20.35 -4.82
C GLY A 147 -14.44 21.29 -5.26
N ALA A 148 -14.62 21.46 -6.57
CA ALA A 148 -15.71 22.28 -7.11
C ALA A 148 -17.10 21.74 -6.75
N ALA A 149 -17.28 20.42 -6.77
CA ALA A 149 -18.54 19.79 -6.35
C ALA A 149 -18.81 19.99 -4.85
N PHE A 150 -17.78 19.95 -4.00
CA PHE A 150 -17.90 20.18 -2.57
C PHE A 150 -18.32 21.62 -2.26
N GLU A 151 -17.61 22.61 -2.81
CA GLU A 151 -17.90 24.04 -2.63
C GLU A 151 -19.31 24.40 -3.13
N ALA A 152 -19.78 23.74 -4.20
CA ALA A 152 -21.12 23.93 -4.75
C ALA A 152 -22.23 23.14 -4.04
N GLY A 153 -21.91 22.35 -3.00
CA GLY A 153 -22.87 21.48 -2.32
C GLY A 153 -23.46 20.39 -3.24
N GLY A 154 -22.73 19.97 -4.27
CA GLY A 154 -23.19 19.07 -5.33
C GLY A 154 -23.28 17.60 -4.95
N PHE A 155 -22.76 17.19 -3.79
CA PHE A 155 -22.84 15.81 -3.31
C PHE A 155 -24.17 15.53 -2.58
N PRO A 156 -24.85 14.41 -2.88
CA PRO A 156 -26.11 14.09 -2.23
C PRO A 156 -25.91 13.81 -0.73
N PRO A 157 -26.87 14.20 0.13
CA PRO A 157 -26.81 13.88 1.55
C PRO A 157 -26.88 12.36 1.79
N ALA A 158 -26.18 11.90 2.84
CA ALA A 158 -26.01 10.48 3.15
C ALA A 158 -27.32 9.66 3.27
N THR A 159 -28.44 10.31 3.57
CA THR A 159 -29.76 9.68 3.71
C THR A 159 -30.40 9.24 2.39
N ILE A 160 -30.01 9.81 1.26
CA ILE A 160 -30.58 9.46 -0.07
C ILE A 160 -29.87 8.25 -0.68
N ILE A 161 -28.57 8.08 -0.39
CA ILE A 161 -27.73 7.02 -0.97
C ILE A 161 -28.18 5.63 -0.49
N ASN A 162 -28.59 5.48 0.77
CA ASN A 162 -29.02 4.20 1.35
C ASN A 162 -30.36 3.65 0.82
N ARG A 163 -31.17 4.44 0.09
CA ARG A 163 -32.45 3.97 -0.48
C ARG A 163 -32.34 3.40 -1.89
N ALA A 164 -31.22 3.60 -2.58
CA ALA A 164 -31.00 3.11 -3.95
C ALA A 164 -30.29 1.74 -4.01
N VAL A 165 -29.87 1.20 -2.87
CA VAL A 165 -29.10 -0.05 -2.74
C VAL A 165 -29.83 -1.10 -1.87
N ALA A 166 -31.11 -0.85 -1.53
CA ALA A 166 -31.97 -1.78 -0.80
C ALA A 166 -32.96 -2.48 -1.74
#